data_AF-A0A959U3Q6-F1
#
_entry.id   AF-A0A959U3Q6-F1
#
_cell.length_a   1.000
_cell.length_b   1.000
_cell.length_c   1.000
_cell.angle_alpha   90.00
_cell.angle_beta   90.00
_cell.angle_gamma   90.00
#
_symmetry.space_group_name_H-M   'P 1'
#
loop_
_entity.id
_entity.type
_entity.pdbx_description
1 polymer ?
#
loop_
_entity_poly.entity_id
_entity_poly.type
_entity_poly.pdbx_seq_one_letter_code
_entity_poly.pdbx_strand_id
1 'polypeptide(L)'
;YWETFIKAYKGYASYLWREIINPDWHNYFYWLIIVSVFFFLLEVVLPWRNKQPIPRKDFWLDAFYMFFNFFLFSLIIYNAASTVVVDLFNNGIKGIFGFDLQAMNPMNNWPMWSILLVGMVVRDFTQWWIHRLLHRVDWLWEYHKVHHSVEQMGFAAQLRYHWMENVVYRSLEYI
;
A
#
# COMPACT_ATOMS: atom_id res chain seq x y z
N TYR A 1 19.12 0.85 18.34
CA TYR A 1 18.60 1.35 17.05
C TYR A 1 19.23 0.65 15.84
N TRP A 2 20.56 0.61 15.69
CA TRP A 2 21.22 -0.08 14.57
C TRP A 2 20.93 -1.59 14.51
N GLU A 3 20.97 -2.28 15.65
CA GLU A 3 20.62 -3.71 15.72
C GLU A 3 19.14 -3.97 15.38
N THR A 4 18.25 -3.09 15.84
CA THR A 4 16.81 -3.12 15.52
C THR A 4 16.59 -3.01 14.02
N PHE A 5 17.30 -2.09 13.36
CA PHE A 5 17.27 -1.89 11.92
C PHE A 5 17.75 -3.15 11.18
N ILE A 6 18.91 -3.70 11.53
CA ILE A 6 19.44 -4.93 10.89
C ILE A 6 18.49 -6.10 11.09
N LYS A 7 17.93 -6.26 12.30
CA LYS A 7 16.97 -7.32 12.60
C LYS A 7 15.68 -7.20 11.78
N ALA A 8 15.17 -5.98 11.58
CA ALA A 8 14.01 -5.73 10.73
C ALA A 8 14.26 -6.13 9.28
N TYR A 9 15.39 -5.73 8.70
CA TYR A 9 15.76 -6.09 7.31
C TYR A 9 15.96 -7.59 7.14
N LYS A 10 16.71 -8.24 8.03
CA LYS A 10 16.93 -9.71 7.98
C LYS A 10 15.62 -10.48 8.17
N GLY A 11 14.79 -10.04 9.12
CA GLY A 11 13.47 -10.63 9.35
C GLY A 11 12.59 -10.53 8.11
N TYR A 12 12.56 -9.38 7.46
CA TYR A 12 11.80 -9.19 6.24
C TYR A 12 12.32 -10.04 5.08
N ALA A 13 13.64 -10.03 4.84
CA ALA A 13 14.24 -10.85 3.80
C ALA A 13 13.92 -12.34 3.99
N SER A 14 13.94 -12.82 5.24
CA SER A 14 13.55 -14.19 5.59
C SER A 14 12.06 -14.46 5.35
N TYR A 15 11.20 -13.48 5.63
CA TYR A 15 9.77 -13.56 5.34
C TYR A 15 9.51 -13.62 3.83
N LEU A 16 10.06 -12.69 3.05
CA LEU A 16 9.88 -12.67 1.60
C LEU A 16 10.41 -13.95 0.95
N TRP A 17 11.57 -14.43 1.41
CA TRP A 17 12.10 -15.71 0.98
C TRP A 17 11.11 -16.84 1.24
N ARG A 18 10.56 -16.91 2.47
CA ARG A 18 9.56 -17.92 2.87
C ARG A 18 8.29 -17.85 2.03
N GLU A 19 7.78 -16.65 1.75
CA GLU A 19 6.62 -16.46 0.86
C GLU A 19 6.91 -17.01 -0.54
N ILE A 20 8.12 -16.81 -1.06
CA ILE A 20 8.49 -17.33 -2.39
C ILE A 20 8.59 -18.87 -2.37
N ILE A 21 9.27 -19.45 -1.37
CA ILE A 21 9.59 -20.88 -1.37
C ILE A 21 8.53 -21.80 -0.76
N ASN A 22 7.52 -21.28 -0.04
CA ASN A 22 6.46 -22.07 0.57
C ASN A 22 5.08 -21.61 0.06
N PRO A 23 4.59 -22.13 -1.07
CA PRO A 23 3.24 -21.84 -1.53
C PRO A 23 2.21 -22.35 -0.52
N ASP A 24 1.31 -21.47 -0.09
CA ASP A 24 0.17 -21.83 0.76
C ASP A 24 -1.04 -20.91 0.47
N TRP A 25 -2.20 -21.24 1.02
CA TRP A 25 -3.46 -20.52 0.76
C TRP A 25 -3.53 -19.11 1.37
N HIS A 26 -2.65 -18.77 2.30
CA HIS A 26 -2.55 -17.45 2.92
C HIS A 26 -1.36 -16.65 2.39
N ASN A 27 -0.65 -17.17 1.39
CA ASN A 27 0.56 -16.58 0.84
C ASN A 27 0.25 -15.44 -0.13
N TYR A 28 0.68 -14.23 0.22
CA TYR A 28 0.39 -13.02 -0.55
C TYR A 28 1.13 -13.00 -1.89
N PHE A 29 2.31 -13.62 -1.96
CA PHE A 29 3.09 -13.73 -3.20
C PHE A 29 2.33 -14.49 -4.28
N TYR A 30 1.78 -15.66 -3.94
CA TYR A 30 1.01 -16.44 -4.89
C TYR A 30 -0.37 -15.84 -5.17
N TRP A 31 -1.03 -15.21 -4.19
CA TRP A 31 -2.28 -14.48 -4.45
C TRP A 31 -2.10 -13.32 -5.42
N LEU A 32 -1.02 -12.55 -5.30
CA LEU A 32 -0.72 -11.48 -6.25
C LEU A 32 -0.57 -12.03 -7.67
N ILE A 33 0.12 -13.16 -7.83
CA ILE A 33 0.27 -13.83 -9.13
C ILE A 33 -1.09 -14.30 -9.65
N ILE A 34 -1.88 -15.00 -8.84
CA ILE A 34 -3.17 -15.58 -9.26
C ILE A 34 -4.13 -14.47 -9.71
N VAL A 35 -4.27 -13.42 -8.91
CA VAL A 35 -5.16 -12.28 -9.23
C VAL A 35 -4.65 -11.54 -10.48
N SER A 36 -3.34 -11.35 -10.60
CA SER A 36 -2.73 -10.72 -11.78
C SER A 36 -2.98 -11.51 -13.05
N VAL A 37 -2.77 -12.84 -13.02
CA VAL A 37 -3.05 -13.72 -14.16
C VAL A 37 -4.53 -13.70 -14.50
N PHE A 38 -5.41 -13.74 -13.49
CA PHE A 38 -6.86 -13.64 -13.71
C PHE A 38 -7.24 -12.35 -14.46
N PHE A 39 -6.81 -11.18 -13.98
CA PHE A 39 -7.12 -9.92 -14.66
C PHE A 39 -6.42 -9.77 -16.01
N PHE A 40 -5.20 -10.28 -16.15
CA PHE A 40 -4.51 -10.30 -17.45
C PHE A 40 -5.27 -11.18 -18.46
N LEU A 41 -5.76 -12.34 -18.06
CA LEU A 41 -6.60 -13.20 -18.91
C LEU A 41 -7.92 -12.49 -19.27
N LEU A 42 -8.55 -11.77 -18.33
CA LEU A 42 -9.72 -10.95 -18.65
C LEU A 42 -9.39 -9.84 -19.65
N GLU A 43 -8.23 -9.19 -19.55
CA GLU A 43 -7.80 -8.19 -20.52
C GLU A 43 -7.57 -8.77 -21.91
N VAL A 44 -7.15 -10.03 -22.01
CA VAL A 44 -6.94 -10.74 -23.28
C VAL A 44 -8.24 -11.26 -23.88
N VAL A 45 -9.14 -11.81 -23.06
CA VAL A 45 -10.39 -12.45 -23.52
C VAL A 45 -11.50 -11.43 -23.73
N LEU A 46 -11.59 -10.41 -22.87
CA LEU A 46 -12.59 -9.34 -22.91
C LEU A 46 -11.91 -7.95 -23.00
N PRO A 47 -11.11 -7.69 -24.06
CA PRO A 47 -10.41 -6.42 -24.19
C PRO A 47 -11.39 -5.26 -24.39
N TRP A 48 -11.35 -4.26 -23.51
CA TRP A 48 -11.99 -2.97 -23.80
C TRP A 48 -11.26 -2.23 -24.93
N ARG A 49 -9.93 -2.40 -25.02
CA ARG A 49 -9.05 -1.74 -26.01
C ARG A 49 -8.55 -2.74 -27.05
N ASN A 50 -9.38 -3.02 -28.05
CA ASN A 50 -9.11 -4.05 -29.08
C ASN A 50 -7.82 -3.88 -29.91
N LYS A 51 -7.23 -2.67 -29.95
CA LYS A 51 -6.02 -2.37 -30.74
C LYS A 51 -4.74 -2.36 -29.89
N GLN A 52 -4.83 -2.55 -28.57
CA GLN A 52 -3.66 -2.52 -27.70
C GLN A 52 -2.88 -3.85 -27.78
N PRO A 53 -1.54 -3.83 -27.86
CA PRO A 53 -0.75 -5.06 -27.82
C PRO A 53 -0.82 -5.74 -26.44
N ILE A 54 -0.69 -7.08 -26.42
CA ILE A 54 -0.94 -7.90 -25.21
C ILE A 54 0.28 -7.98 -24.29
N PRO A 55 1.52 -8.16 -24.77
CA PRO A 55 2.60 -7.49 -24.10
C PRO A 55 2.45 -6.01 -24.45
N ARG A 56 1.73 -5.27 -23.60
CA ARG A 56 1.64 -3.82 -23.73
C ARG A 56 3.02 -3.20 -23.53
N LYS A 57 3.20 -1.96 -23.99
CA LYS A 57 4.41 -1.18 -23.72
C LYS A 57 4.66 -1.18 -22.21
N ASP A 58 5.91 -1.39 -21.82
CA ASP A 58 6.35 -1.43 -20.41
C ASP A 58 5.77 -2.57 -19.55
N PHE A 59 5.20 -3.63 -20.13
CA PHE A 59 4.61 -4.76 -19.38
C PHE A 59 5.51 -5.27 -18.24
N TRP A 60 6.79 -5.51 -18.52
CA TRP A 60 7.75 -6.01 -17.53
C TRP A 60 8.14 -4.97 -16.47
N LEU A 61 8.13 -3.68 -16.84
CA LEU A 61 8.37 -2.60 -15.89
C LEU A 61 7.21 -2.50 -14.90
N ASP A 62 5.97 -2.58 -15.38
CA ASP A 62 4.78 -2.58 -14.52
C ASP A 62 4.75 -3.83 -13.63
N ALA A 63 5.14 -5.00 -14.14
CA ALA A 63 5.30 -6.20 -13.32
C ALA A 63 6.37 -6.01 -12.24
N PHE A 64 7.52 -5.41 -12.57
CA PHE A 64 8.54 -5.08 -11.59
C PHE A 64 7.99 -4.15 -10.51
N TYR A 65 7.34 -3.03 -10.86
CA TYR A 65 6.75 -2.11 -9.91
C TYR A 65 5.68 -2.78 -9.04
N MET A 66 4.88 -3.66 -9.61
CA MET A 66 3.89 -4.44 -8.88
C MET A 66 4.55 -5.26 -7.76
N PHE A 67 5.54 -6.10 -8.04
CA PHE A 67 6.20 -6.88 -6.98
C PHE A 67 7.02 -6.00 -6.04
N PHE A 68 7.72 -5.00 -6.58
CA PHE A 68 8.53 -4.08 -5.79
C PHE A 68 7.67 -3.28 -4.79
N ASN A 69 6.63 -2.59 -5.25
CA ASN A 69 5.78 -1.79 -4.37
C ASN A 69 4.90 -2.66 -3.46
N PHE A 70 4.42 -3.80 -3.95
CA PHE A 70 3.55 -4.68 -3.16
C PHE A 70 4.32 -5.40 -2.05
N PHE A 71 5.56 -5.84 -2.28
CA PHE A 71 6.36 -6.55 -1.27
C PHE A 71 7.36 -5.63 -0.56
N LEU A 72 8.27 -4.97 -1.28
CA LEU A 72 9.39 -4.27 -0.64
C LEU A 72 8.91 -3.18 0.33
N PHE A 73 7.78 -2.55 0.03
CA PHE A 73 7.21 -1.50 0.88
C PHE A 73 6.29 -2.01 1.99
N SER A 74 5.71 -3.20 1.86
CA SER A 74 4.67 -3.69 2.78
C SER A 74 5.17 -4.21 4.13
N LEU A 75 6.49 -4.36 4.33
CA LEU A 75 7.00 -4.89 5.62
C LEU A 75 7.93 -3.97 6.41
N ILE A 76 8.61 -3.03 5.76
CA ILE A 76 9.57 -2.14 6.47
C ILE A 76 8.82 -1.10 7.32
N ILE A 77 7.60 -0.72 6.92
CA ILE A 77 6.82 0.33 7.59
C ILE A 77 5.61 -0.23 8.35
N TYR A 78 4.87 -1.19 7.80
CA TYR A 78 3.56 -1.54 8.37
C TYR A 78 3.63 -2.19 9.76
N ASN A 79 4.58 -3.10 10.02
CA ASN A 79 4.67 -3.77 11.33
C ASN A 79 5.52 -3.03 12.36
N ALA A 80 6.59 -2.34 11.93
CA ALA A 80 7.52 -1.68 12.85
C ALA A 80 7.12 -0.22 13.12
N ALA A 81 6.62 0.49 12.11
CA ALA A 81 6.22 1.89 12.29
C ALA A 81 4.80 2.00 12.86
N SER A 82 3.84 1.15 12.49
CA SER A 82 2.46 1.32 12.95
C SER A 82 2.34 1.26 14.47
N THR A 83 2.85 0.23 15.14
CA THR A 83 2.70 0.12 16.61
C THR A 83 3.51 1.21 17.32
N VAL A 84 4.76 1.45 16.91
CA VAL A 84 5.62 2.47 17.53
C VAL A 84 5.05 3.87 17.33
N VAL A 85 4.58 4.21 16.12
CA VAL A 85 3.98 5.52 15.82
C VAL A 85 2.66 5.68 16.56
N VAL A 86 1.80 4.67 16.56
CA VAL A 86 0.53 4.70 17.28
C VAL A 86 0.75 4.86 18.79
N ASP A 87 1.70 4.13 19.36
CA ASP A 87 2.01 4.21 20.79
C ASP A 87 2.67 5.54 21.14
N LEU A 88 3.62 6.03 20.33
CA LEU A 88 4.25 7.34 20.54
C LEU A 88 3.21 8.46 20.45
N PHE A 89 2.30 8.39 19.48
CA PHE A 89 1.26 9.38 19.29
C PHE A 89 0.24 9.35 20.44
N ASN A 90 -0.26 8.16 20.81
CA ASN A 90 -1.20 8.02 21.92
C ASN A 90 -0.56 8.44 23.25
N ASN A 91 0.67 8.01 23.53
CA ASN A 91 1.38 8.39 24.76
C ASN A 91 1.74 9.88 24.76
N GLY A 92 2.08 10.45 23.61
CA GLY A 92 2.33 11.89 23.46
C GLY A 92 1.08 12.71 23.79
N ILE A 93 -0.06 12.35 23.22
CA ILE A 93 -1.35 13.00 23.50
C ILE A 93 -1.74 12.81 24.98
N LYS A 94 -1.56 11.61 25.52
CA LYS A 94 -1.82 11.34 26.93
C LYS A 94 -0.93 12.15 27.86
N GLY A 95 0.35 12.32 27.51
CA GLY A 95 1.30 13.12 28.28
C GLY A 95 1.02 14.62 28.24
N ILE A 96 0.55 15.15 27.11
CA ILE A 96 0.28 16.58 26.91
C ILE A 96 -1.12 16.97 27.40
N PHE A 97 -2.12 16.15 27.08
CA PHE A 97 -3.54 16.47 27.27
C PHE A 97 -4.26 15.60 28.29
N GLY A 98 -3.60 14.56 28.84
CA GLY A 98 -4.25 13.60 29.76
C GLY A 98 -5.29 12.71 29.08
N PHE A 99 -5.38 12.74 27.75
CA PHE A 99 -6.40 12.04 26.97
C PHE A 99 -5.83 10.78 26.32
N ASP A 100 -6.51 9.66 26.45
CA ASP A 100 -6.09 8.38 25.88
C ASP A 100 -7.02 8.01 24.71
N LEU A 101 -6.55 8.19 23.49
CA LEU A 101 -7.34 8.00 22.26
C LEU A 101 -7.84 6.56 22.12
N GLN A 102 -7.00 5.58 22.50
CA GLN A 102 -7.38 4.17 22.39
C GLN A 102 -8.42 3.78 23.45
N ALA A 103 -8.20 4.22 24.69
CA ALA A 103 -9.14 3.93 25.78
C ALA A 103 -10.51 4.62 25.55
N MET A 104 -10.50 5.81 24.95
CA MET A 104 -11.72 6.60 24.69
C MET A 104 -12.29 6.40 23.28
N ASN A 105 -11.84 5.39 22.54
CA ASN A 105 -12.33 5.11 21.20
C ASN A 105 -13.85 4.78 21.23
N PRO A 106 -14.72 5.64 20.65
CA PRO A 106 -16.17 5.45 20.70
C PRO A 106 -16.65 4.24 19.90
N MET A 107 -15.81 3.72 19.00
CA MET A 107 -16.12 2.57 18.14
C MET A 107 -15.81 1.22 18.80
N ASN A 108 -15.25 1.18 20.02
CA ASN A 108 -14.86 -0.07 20.68
C ASN A 108 -16.01 -1.09 20.84
N ASN A 109 -17.24 -0.61 20.94
CA ASN A 109 -18.44 -1.45 21.09
C ASN A 109 -19.31 -1.50 19.83
N TRP A 110 -18.84 -0.96 18.71
CA TRP A 110 -19.60 -0.95 17.46
C TRP A 110 -19.54 -2.34 16.78
N PRO A 111 -20.59 -2.75 16.06
CA PRO A 111 -20.53 -3.98 15.28
C PRO A 111 -19.53 -3.83 14.14
N MET A 112 -18.77 -4.90 13.85
CA MET A 112 -17.66 -4.88 12.87
C MET A 112 -18.04 -4.27 11.52
N TRP A 113 -19.22 -4.57 10.99
CA TRP A 113 -19.68 -4.03 9.70
C TRP A 113 -19.74 -2.50 9.67
N SER A 114 -20.11 -1.88 10.80
CA SER A 114 -20.21 -0.42 10.90
C SER A 114 -18.82 0.22 11.00
N ILE A 115 -17.89 -0.43 11.71
CA ILE A 115 -16.48 -0.01 11.77
C ILE A 115 -15.86 -0.07 10.38
N LEU A 116 -16.10 -1.15 9.64
CA LEU A 116 -15.61 -1.31 8.27
C LEU A 116 -16.21 -0.26 7.32
N LEU A 117 -17.50 0.05 7.45
CA LEU A 117 -18.17 1.05 6.62
C LEU A 117 -17.62 2.45 6.90
N VAL A 118 -17.52 2.86 8.17
CA VAL A 118 -16.95 4.15 8.55
C VAL A 118 -15.48 4.22 8.15
N GLY A 119 -14.71 3.17 8.41
CA GLY A 119 -13.32 3.07 8.00
C GLY A 119 -13.13 3.19 6.49
N MET A 120 -14.01 2.57 5.69
CA MET A 120 -14.01 2.70 4.23
C MET A 120 -14.25 4.16 3.81
N VAL A 121 -15.26 4.83 4.35
CA VAL A 121 -15.58 6.22 3.99
C VAL A 121 -14.46 7.19 4.39
N VAL A 122 -13.97 7.06 5.62
CA VAL A 122 -12.88 7.92 6.13
C VAL A 122 -11.62 7.68 5.30
N ARG A 123 -11.26 6.42 5.04
CA ARG A 123 -10.07 6.09 4.26
C ARG A 123 -10.17 6.57 2.83
N ASP A 124 -11.30 6.37 2.16
CA ASP A 124 -11.52 6.84 0.78
C ASP A 124 -11.40 8.37 0.69
N PHE A 125 -12.01 9.09 1.63
CA PHE A 125 -11.92 10.55 1.71
C PHE A 125 -10.48 11.03 1.94
N THR A 126 -9.75 10.40 2.88
CA THR A 126 -8.35 10.72 3.16
C THR A 126 -7.47 10.44 1.95
N GLN A 127 -7.61 9.27 1.31
CA GLN A 127 -6.84 8.91 0.11
C GLN A 127 -7.13 9.86 -1.05
N TRP A 128 -8.39 10.25 -1.25
CA TRP A 128 -8.76 11.24 -2.25
C TRP A 128 -8.08 12.60 -2.01
N TRP A 129 -8.05 13.07 -0.76
CA TRP A 129 -7.35 14.32 -0.44
C TRP A 129 -5.84 14.23 -0.65
N ILE A 130 -5.22 13.11 -0.26
CA ILE A 130 -3.80 12.88 -0.49
C ILE A 130 -3.50 12.89 -1.99
N HIS A 131 -4.30 12.20 -2.80
CA HIS A 131 -4.17 12.20 -4.26
C HIS A 131 -4.30 13.62 -4.85
N ARG A 132 -5.26 14.42 -4.38
CA ARG A 132 -5.37 15.83 -4.79
C ARG A 132 -4.14 16.65 -4.41
N LEU A 133 -3.55 16.37 -3.24
CA LEU A 133 -2.34 17.01 -2.77
C LEU A 133 -1.14 16.63 -3.66
N LEU A 134 -1.01 15.35 -4.03
CA LEU A 134 -0.01 14.84 -4.98
C LEU A 134 -0.08 15.52 -6.36
N HIS A 135 -1.28 15.90 -6.79
CA HIS A 135 -1.49 16.64 -8.04
C HIS A 135 -1.27 18.16 -7.95
N ARG A 136 -1.34 18.74 -6.74
CA ARG A 136 -1.34 20.19 -6.55
C ARG A 136 0.02 20.75 -6.14
N VAL A 137 0.83 19.93 -5.47
CA VAL A 137 2.10 20.35 -4.87
C VAL A 137 3.26 19.86 -5.74
N ASP A 138 4.06 20.80 -6.27
CA ASP A 138 5.08 20.51 -7.28
C ASP A 138 6.05 19.38 -6.89
N TRP A 139 6.59 19.40 -5.67
CA TRP A 139 7.54 18.37 -5.24
C TRP A 139 6.90 17.00 -5.00
N LEU A 140 5.60 16.94 -4.73
CA LEU A 140 4.87 15.68 -4.62
C LEU A 140 4.48 15.13 -5.99
N TRP A 141 4.19 16.03 -6.93
CA TRP A 141 3.97 15.68 -8.32
C TRP A 141 5.18 14.99 -8.93
N GLU A 142 6.40 15.39 -8.55
CA GLU A 142 7.63 14.72 -9.01
C GLU A 142 7.67 13.21 -8.71
N TYR A 143 7.01 12.78 -7.63
CA TYR A 143 6.80 11.36 -7.35
C TYR A 143 5.61 10.80 -8.12
N HIS A 144 4.47 11.50 -8.04
CA HIS A 144 3.20 11.03 -8.60
C HIS A 144 3.17 10.95 -10.12
N LYS A 145 4.00 11.71 -10.84
CA LYS A 145 4.11 11.62 -12.30
C LYS A 145 4.59 10.25 -12.78
N VAL A 146 5.26 9.44 -11.94
CA VAL A 146 5.59 8.04 -12.27
C VAL A 146 4.29 7.23 -12.46
N HIS A 147 3.29 7.46 -11.62
CA HIS A 147 1.97 6.87 -11.77
C HIS A 147 1.28 7.32 -13.06
N HIS A 148 1.33 8.62 -13.36
CA HIS A 148 0.77 9.17 -14.60
C HIS A 148 1.61 8.89 -15.86
N SER A 149 2.76 8.21 -15.74
CA SER A 149 3.61 7.87 -16.88
C SER A 149 3.11 6.66 -17.68
N VAL A 150 2.03 6.01 -17.25
CA VAL A 150 1.44 4.86 -17.96
C VAL A 150 0.81 5.31 -19.27
N GLU A 151 1.42 4.94 -20.40
CA GLU A 151 0.88 5.23 -21.73
C GLU A 151 -0.19 4.23 -22.19
N GLN A 152 -0.01 2.94 -21.84
CA GLN A 152 -0.93 1.86 -22.18
C GLN A 152 -1.42 1.21 -20.89
N MET A 153 -2.72 1.34 -20.60
CA MET A 153 -3.31 0.83 -19.36
C MET A 153 -3.36 -0.71 -19.34
N GLY A 154 -3.23 -1.28 -18.15
CA GLY A 154 -3.52 -2.69 -17.90
C GLY A 154 -3.46 -3.03 -16.42
N PHE A 155 -3.58 -4.31 -16.08
CA PHE A 155 -3.87 -4.75 -14.70
C PHE A 155 -2.84 -4.29 -13.65
N ALA A 156 -1.58 -4.17 -14.04
CA ALA A 156 -0.48 -3.76 -13.16
C ALA A 156 -0.25 -2.24 -13.11
N ALA A 157 -0.91 -1.45 -13.98
CA ALA A 157 -0.69 -0.01 -14.09
C ALA A 157 -0.94 0.74 -12.76
N GLN A 158 -1.92 0.27 -11.97
CA GLN A 158 -2.24 0.86 -10.67
C GLN A 158 -1.07 0.80 -9.66
N LEU A 159 -0.14 -0.15 -9.83
CA LEU A 159 1.01 -0.34 -8.94
C LEU A 159 2.30 0.30 -9.47
N ARG A 160 2.28 0.87 -10.68
CA ARG A 160 3.36 1.71 -11.19
C ARG A 160 3.24 3.06 -10.50
N TYR A 161 4.01 3.28 -9.45
CA TYR A 161 4.07 4.54 -8.74
C TYR A 161 5.41 4.64 -8.00
N HIS A 162 5.83 5.85 -7.68
CA HIS A 162 7.10 6.04 -6.99
C HIS A 162 6.98 5.62 -5.53
N TRP A 163 7.96 4.91 -4.99
CA TRP A 163 7.90 4.37 -3.62
C TRP A 163 7.65 5.43 -2.54
N MET A 164 8.08 6.67 -2.76
CA MET A 164 7.83 7.80 -1.86
C MET A 164 6.33 8.13 -1.73
N GLU A 165 5.50 7.81 -2.73
CA GLU A 165 4.05 7.98 -2.61
C GLU A 165 3.52 7.15 -1.45
N ASN A 166 4.02 5.92 -1.24
CA ASN A 166 3.64 5.14 -0.07
C ASN A 166 4.02 5.87 1.24
N VAL A 167 5.20 6.51 1.32
CA VAL A 167 5.59 7.27 2.52
C VAL A 167 4.59 8.39 2.78
N VAL A 168 4.25 9.17 1.75
CA VAL A 168 3.28 10.27 1.84
C VAL A 168 1.90 9.75 2.26
N TYR A 169 1.38 8.72 1.58
CA TYR A 169 0.10 8.12 1.91
C TYR A 169 0.08 7.61 3.34
N ARG A 170 1.07 6.82 3.76
CA ARG A 170 1.09 6.28 5.13
C ARG A 170 1.23 7.38 6.16
N SER A 171 2.16 8.31 6.00
CA SER A 171 2.33 9.40 6.96
C SER A 171 1.05 10.21 7.16
N LEU A 172 0.29 10.48 6.08
CA LEU A 172 -0.95 11.25 6.16
C LEU A 172 -2.18 10.41 6.53
N GLU A 173 -2.20 9.10 6.27
CA GLU A 173 -3.26 8.18 6.72
C GLU A 173 -3.20 7.91 8.23
N TYR A 174 -2.00 8.00 8.84
CA TYR A 174 -1.80 7.75 10.28
C TYR A 174 -1.96 8.98 11.18
N ILE A 175 -1.95 10.20 10.62
CA ILE A 175 -2.19 11.47 11.33
C ILE A 175 -3.68 11.79 11.30
#